data_AF-A0A7Z8D048-F1
#
_entry.id   AF-A0A7Z8D048-F1
#
_cell.length_a   1.000
_cell.length_b   1.000
_cell.length_c   1.000
_cell.angle_alpha   90.00
_cell.angle_beta   90.00
_cell.angle_gamma   90.00
#
_symmetry.space_group_name_H-M   'P 1'
#
loop_
_entity.id
_entity.type
_entity.pdbx_description
1 polymer ?
#
loop_
_entity_poly.entity_id
_entity_poly.type
_entity_poly.pdbx_seq_one_letter_code
_entity_poly.pdbx_strand_id
1 'polypeptide(L)'
;MEMEQILTTKITIDGHFQDCQLYSGHLYLWNDQNNLAIYDWNKWMKSLNKVERVVYYEPRSTEYLHSSLADLEPFLEKTLQFNFPILDSAIFKHTLYYSDITGFYAYSLLDPHATKLTLWDEPVQHISVSKNGRIALSAGENGLFEYDATKKWTLQNTSKIPHTGIYLLNASFASSSEWSGNDLIQYGENPLKESFFLTFGKIKKQLHLVSIQPAEPKLQQVGRFIKEFPLPLSLEKQKQNEGQLFSYETKNRELNQDFQYRSKEIFIKKMPSRLNKSFNQSPQDLSVSESETESHLLIRWKMSPFLQLPKVMKWRVYDRSIYYKNQLHLLQDDELTLYIFTLLETS
;
A
#
# COMPACT_ATOMS: atom_id res chain seq x y z
N MET A 1 11.60 -17.36 15.28
CA MET A 1 10.69 -17.41 14.12
C MET A 1 11.45 -17.91 12.91
N GLU A 2 11.15 -19.15 12.54
CA GLU A 2 11.58 -19.76 11.28
C GLU A 2 10.58 -19.45 10.17
N MET A 3 11.05 -19.47 8.92
CA MET A 3 10.21 -19.16 7.75
C MET A 3 8.98 -20.09 7.65
N GLU A 4 9.12 -21.34 8.08
CA GLU A 4 8.06 -22.37 8.07
C GLU A 4 6.93 -22.13 9.07
N GLN A 5 7.18 -21.27 10.07
CA GLN A 5 6.19 -20.88 11.07
C GLN A 5 5.29 -19.74 10.58
N ILE A 6 5.54 -19.17 9.41
CA ILE A 6 4.71 -18.10 8.84
C ILE A 6 3.58 -18.73 8.03
N LEU A 7 2.35 -18.59 8.51
CA LEU A 7 1.15 -18.85 7.72
C LEU A 7 0.86 -17.65 6.82
N THR A 8 0.66 -17.91 5.54
CA THR A 8 0.21 -16.91 4.57
C THR A 8 -1.26 -17.14 4.25
N THR A 9 -2.11 -16.25 4.73
CA THR A 9 -3.54 -16.22 4.40
C THR A 9 -3.75 -15.31 3.19
N LYS A 10 -4.19 -15.89 2.06
CA LYS A 10 -4.58 -15.16 0.86
C LYS A 10 -6.10 -15.07 0.80
N ILE A 11 -6.64 -13.86 0.89
CA ILE A 11 -8.07 -13.58 0.66
C ILE A 11 -8.19 -12.88 -0.69
N THR A 12 -8.92 -13.45 -1.62
CA THR A 12 -9.25 -12.83 -2.92
C THR A 12 -10.68 -12.29 -2.86
N ILE A 13 -10.86 -11.04 -3.27
CA ILE A 13 -12.15 -10.41 -3.50
C ILE A 13 -12.32 -10.11 -4.98
N ASP A 14 -13.34 -10.70 -5.61
CA ASP A 14 -13.64 -10.45 -7.02
C ASP A 14 -14.25 -9.08 -7.23
N GLY A 15 -13.79 -8.38 -8.26
CA GLY A 15 -14.35 -7.13 -8.71
C GLY A 15 -13.31 -6.14 -9.22
N HIS A 16 -13.79 -5.13 -9.92
CA HIS A 16 -12.95 -4.04 -10.41
C HIS A 16 -12.96 -2.88 -9.41
N PHE A 17 -11.76 -2.45 -9.02
CA PHE A 17 -11.59 -1.41 -8.01
C PHE A 17 -10.53 -0.40 -8.45
N GLN A 18 -10.73 0.87 -8.06
CA GLN A 18 -9.80 1.96 -8.37
C GLN A 18 -8.71 2.12 -7.29
N ASP A 19 -9.06 1.88 -6.02
CA ASP A 19 -8.15 1.93 -4.87
C ASP A 19 -8.76 1.19 -3.66
N CYS A 20 -7.91 0.80 -2.71
CA CYS A 20 -8.28 0.09 -1.50
C CYS A 20 -7.45 0.58 -0.30
N GLN A 21 -8.11 0.92 0.80
CA GLN A 21 -7.45 1.36 2.04
C GLN A 21 -8.04 0.72 3.29
N LEU A 22 -7.18 0.34 4.22
CA LEU A 22 -7.58 -0.02 5.58
C LEU A 22 -7.26 1.11 6.56
N TYR A 23 -8.26 1.60 7.29
CA TYR A 23 -8.06 2.64 8.30
C TYR A 23 -9.06 2.53 9.45
N SER A 24 -8.54 2.56 10.68
CA SER A 24 -9.35 2.63 11.91
C SER A 24 -10.47 1.58 12.01
N GLY A 25 -10.21 0.33 11.62
CA GLY A 25 -11.23 -0.73 11.69
C GLY A 25 -12.16 -0.84 10.50
N HIS A 26 -11.95 -0.04 9.44
CA HIS A 26 -12.79 -0.04 8.25
C HIS A 26 -11.97 -0.28 6.99
N LEU A 27 -12.56 -1.05 6.07
CA LEU A 27 -12.07 -1.26 4.71
C LEU A 27 -12.79 -0.27 3.79
N TYR A 28 -12.00 0.57 3.13
CA TYR A 28 -12.44 1.57 2.17
C TYR A 28 -12.12 1.03 0.78
N LEU A 29 -13.16 0.79 -0.02
CA LEU A 29 -13.04 0.19 -1.33
C LEU A 29 -13.67 1.12 -2.37
N TRP A 30 -12.83 1.61 -3.28
CA TRP A 30 -13.29 2.42 -4.41
C TRP A 30 -13.65 1.50 -5.57
N ASN A 31 -14.90 1.55 -6.01
CA ASN A 31 -15.35 0.77 -7.16
C ASN A 31 -15.29 1.60 -8.46
N ASP A 32 -15.50 0.92 -9.58
CA ASP A 32 -15.51 1.52 -10.92
C ASP A 32 -16.64 2.52 -11.16
N GLN A 33 -17.68 2.51 -10.32
CA GLN A 33 -18.80 3.44 -10.40
C GLN A 33 -18.54 4.75 -9.64
N ASN A 34 -17.28 5.02 -9.29
CA ASN A 34 -16.86 6.19 -8.51
C ASN A 34 -17.52 6.24 -7.13
N ASN A 35 -17.84 5.08 -6.56
CA ASN A 35 -18.34 4.97 -5.20
C ASN A 35 -17.23 4.49 -4.27
N LEU A 36 -17.17 5.07 -3.08
CA LEU A 36 -16.39 4.57 -1.96
C LEU A 36 -17.31 3.80 -1.01
N ALA A 37 -17.18 2.48 -1.01
CA ALA A 37 -17.84 1.61 -0.06
C ALA A 37 -16.97 1.45 1.20
N ILE A 38 -17.59 1.65 2.37
CA ILE A 38 -16.93 1.58 3.67
C ILE A 38 -17.50 0.38 4.42
N TYR A 39 -16.68 -0.63 4.66
CA TYR A 39 -17.04 -1.87 5.34
C TYR A 39 -16.42 -1.96 6.73
N ASP A 40 -17.13 -2.55 7.69
CA ASP A 40 -16.59 -2.90 9.00
C ASP A 40 -15.63 -4.10 8.88
N TRP A 41 -14.35 -3.79 8.76
CA TRP A 41 -13.28 -4.77 8.65
C TRP A 41 -13.24 -5.71 9.85
N ASN A 42 -13.47 -5.20 11.05
CA ASN A 42 -13.36 -5.98 12.27
C ASN A 42 -14.47 -7.02 12.39
N LYS A 43 -15.70 -6.67 11.98
CA LYS A 43 -16.81 -7.63 11.92
C LYS A 43 -16.58 -8.67 10.84
N TRP A 44 -16.11 -8.26 9.66
CA TRP A 44 -15.82 -9.19 8.56
C TRP A 44 -14.71 -10.20 8.93
N MET A 45 -13.60 -9.73 9.53
CA MET A 45 -12.54 -10.64 10.00
C MET A 45 -13.05 -11.64 11.05
N LYS A 46 -13.96 -11.22 11.95
CA LYS A 46 -14.57 -12.11 12.93
C LYS A 46 -15.50 -13.14 12.31
N SER A 47 -16.24 -12.79 11.25
CA SER A 47 -17.08 -13.77 10.55
C SER A 47 -16.23 -14.78 9.79
N LEU A 48 -15.15 -14.31 9.16
CA LEU A 48 -14.20 -15.12 8.42
C LEU A 48 -13.56 -16.21 9.31
N ASN A 49 -13.28 -15.92 10.58
CA ASN A 49 -12.76 -16.92 11.53
C ASN A 49 -13.70 -18.09 11.84
N LYS A 50 -14.99 -17.97 11.51
CA LYS A 50 -15.97 -19.05 11.71
C LYS A 50 -16.04 -20.02 10.52
N VAL A 51 -15.41 -19.66 9.40
CA VAL A 51 -15.37 -20.50 8.20
C VAL A 51 -14.27 -21.54 8.39
N GLU A 52 -14.61 -22.82 8.27
CA GLU A 52 -13.62 -23.91 8.28
C GLU A 52 -12.70 -23.82 7.06
N ARG A 53 -11.40 -24.07 7.26
CA ARG A 53 -10.37 -23.86 6.24
C ARG A 53 -9.37 -25.00 6.20
N VAL A 54 -8.91 -25.29 5.00
CA VAL A 54 -7.79 -26.20 4.77
C VAL A 54 -6.49 -25.39 4.77
N VAL A 55 -5.60 -25.73 5.69
CA VAL A 55 -4.23 -25.18 5.72
C VAL A 55 -3.31 -26.14 4.98
N TYR A 56 -2.67 -25.66 3.92
CA TYR A 56 -1.65 -26.41 3.20
C TYR A 56 -0.30 -26.12 3.83
N TYR A 57 0.39 -27.13 4.37
CA TYR A 57 1.67 -26.93 5.06
C TYR A 57 2.90 -26.98 4.14
N GLU A 58 2.78 -27.60 2.97
CA GLU A 58 3.87 -27.79 2.01
C GLU A 58 3.58 -27.09 0.68
N PRO A 59 4.58 -26.46 0.02
CA PRO A 59 5.95 -26.22 0.48
C PRO A 59 6.03 -25.16 1.60
N ARG A 60 4.92 -24.45 1.88
CA ARG A 60 4.76 -23.53 3.00
C ARG A 60 3.32 -23.48 3.47
N SER A 61 3.15 -23.18 4.76
CA SER A 61 1.87 -22.92 5.41
C SER A 61 1.10 -21.81 4.69
N THR A 62 0.05 -22.17 3.98
CA THR A 62 -0.82 -21.27 3.20
C THR A 62 -2.29 -21.62 3.41
N GLU A 63 -3.14 -20.60 3.43
CA GLU A 63 -4.59 -20.77 3.35
C GLU A 63 -5.16 -19.81 2.30
N TYR A 64 -6.20 -20.26 1.61
CA TYR A 64 -6.83 -19.53 0.51
C TYR A 64 -8.31 -19.32 0.82
N LEU A 65 -8.75 -18.08 0.68
CA LEU A 65 -10.14 -17.68 0.83
C LEU A 65 -10.54 -16.89 -0.38
N HIS A 66 -11.77 -17.12 -0.77
CA HIS A 66 -12.41 -16.39 -1.83
C HIS A 66 -13.66 -15.73 -1.26
N SER A 67 -13.88 -14.47 -1.63
CA SER A 67 -15.04 -13.70 -1.21
C SER A 67 -15.53 -12.88 -2.40
N SER A 68 -16.84 -12.83 -2.57
CA SER A 68 -17.50 -11.95 -3.52
C SER A 68 -17.90 -10.64 -2.84
N LEU A 69 -18.26 -9.62 -3.62
CA LEU A 69 -18.84 -8.39 -3.06
C LEU A 69 -20.14 -8.65 -2.28
N ALA A 70 -20.91 -9.67 -2.65
CA ALA A 70 -22.11 -10.08 -1.91
C ALA A 70 -21.76 -10.59 -0.50
N ASP A 71 -20.60 -11.24 -0.33
CA ASP A 71 -20.15 -11.70 0.99
C ASP A 71 -19.73 -10.53 1.90
N LEU A 72 -19.37 -9.39 1.30
CA LEU A 72 -19.02 -8.17 2.04
C LEU A 72 -20.25 -7.31 2.38
N GLU A 73 -21.38 -7.49 1.70
CA GLU A 73 -22.61 -6.69 1.87
C GLU A 73 -23.10 -6.61 3.33
N PRO A 74 -23.11 -7.71 4.14
CA PRO A 74 -23.52 -7.64 5.55
C PRO A 74 -22.64 -6.73 6.43
N PHE A 75 -21.46 -6.37 5.95
CA PHE A 75 -20.49 -5.54 6.66
C PHE A 75 -20.43 -4.12 6.11
N LEU A 76 -21.23 -3.77 5.10
CA LEU A 76 -21.28 -2.43 4.52
C LEU A 76 -21.92 -1.45 5.51
N GLU A 77 -21.20 -0.38 5.86
CA GLU A 77 -21.69 0.66 6.77
C GLU A 77 -22.14 1.91 6.02
N LYS A 78 -21.41 2.30 4.97
CA LYS A 78 -21.68 3.53 4.22
C LYS A 78 -21.17 3.42 2.80
N THR A 79 -21.89 4.05 1.88
CA THR A 79 -21.43 4.29 0.51
C THR A 79 -21.41 5.79 0.25
N LEU A 80 -20.31 6.28 -0.31
CA LEU A 80 -20.16 7.67 -0.75
C LEU A 80 -20.03 7.70 -2.27
N GLN A 81 -20.84 8.53 -2.93
CA GLN A 81 -20.82 8.66 -4.39
C GLN A 81 -20.02 9.89 -4.82
N PHE A 82 -19.22 9.73 -5.86
CA PHE A 82 -18.41 10.79 -6.47
C PHE A 82 -18.72 10.92 -7.95
N ASN A 83 -18.52 12.12 -8.49
CA ASN A 83 -18.90 12.43 -9.87
C ASN A 83 -17.86 11.94 -10.89
N PHE A 84 -16.60 11.80 -10.47
CA PHE A 84 -15.47 11.51 -11.34
C PHE A 84 -14.63 10.37 -10.74
N PRO A 85 -13.91 9.60 -11.59
CA PRO A 85 -12.94 8.63 -11.12
C PRO A 85 -11.82 9.31 -10.35
N ILE A 86 -11.31 8.61 -9.34
CA ILE A 86 -10.23 9.12 -8.52
C ILE A 86 -8.89 8.90 -9.21
N LEU A 87 -8.01 9.89 -9.11
CA LEU A 87 -6.60 9.75 -9.49
C LEU A 87 -5.84 9.05 -8.36
N ASP A 88 -5.96 9.60 -7.15
CA ASP A 88 -5.37 9.02 -5.95
C ASP A 88 -6.17 9.40 -4.70
N SER A 89 -6.01 8.61 -3.63
CA SER A 89 -6.69 8.82 -2.35
C SER A 89 -5.81 8.46 -1.16
N ALA A 90 -5.97 9.20 -0.06
CA ALA A 90 -5.31 8.92 1.19
C ALA A 90 -6.15 9.37 2.39
N ILE A 91 -6.29 8.49 3.37
CA ILE A 91 -6.94 8.82 4.65
C ILE A 91 -5.89 9.23 5.70
N PHE A 92 -6.09 10.40 6.30
CA PHE A 92 -5.29 10.87 7.41
C PHE A 92 -6.16 11.61 8.45
N LYS A 93 -6.01 11.25 9.73
CA LYS A 93 -6.82 11.80 10.85
C LYS A 93 -8.32 11.81 10.56
N HIS A 94 -8.85 10.67 10.11
CA HIS A 94 -10.26 10.51 9.72
C HIS A 94 -10.76 11.52 8.68
N THR A 95 -9.85 12.10 7.90
CA THR A 95 -10.18 12.91 6.73
C THR A 95 -9.70 12.14 5.50
N LEU A 96 -10.62 11.92 4.57
CA LEU A 96 -10.32 11.42 3.24
C LEU A 96 -9.82 12.58 2.39
N TYR A 97 -8.56 12.50 1.97
CA TYR A 97 -8.00 13.35 0.92
C TYR A 97 -8.07 12.57 -0.37
N TYR A 98 -8.62 13.17 -1.42
CA TYR A 98 -8.68 12.54 -2.73
C TYR A 98 -8.52 13.58 -3.82
N SER A 99 -8.09 13.13 -4.98
CA SER A 99 -8.03 13.95 -6.18
C SER A 99 -8.79 13.28 -7.31
N ASP A 100 -9.47 14.10 -8.08
CA ASP A 100 -10.09 13.72 -9.35
C ASP A 100 -9.58 14.67 -10.45
N ILE A 101 -10.10 14.54 -11.66
CA ILE A 101 -9.70 15.38 -12.81
C ILE A 101 -9.99 16.88 -12.63
N THR A 102 -10.87 17.24 -11.68
CA THR A 102 -11.30 18.62 -11.42
C THR A 102 -10.58 19.28 -10.26
N GLY A 103 -9.84 18.53 -9.44
CA GLY A 103 -9.08 19.13 -8.35
C GLY A 103 -8.68 18.18 -7.22
N PHE A 104 -8.31 18.79 -6.10
CA PHE A 104 -7.93 18.14 -4.86
C PHE A 104 -8.87 18.54 -3.71
N TYR A 105 -9.35 17.54 -2.97
CA TYR A 105 -10.46 17.67 -2.04
C TYR A 105 -10.17 17.02 -0.69
N ALA A 106 -10.90 17.49 0.33
CA ALA A 106 -11.00 16.84 1.62
C ALA A 106 -12.46 16.52 1.96
N TYR A 107 -12.66 15.37 2.60
CA TYR A 107 -13.95 14.91 3.10
C TYR A 107 -13.79 14.32 4.50
N SER A 108 -14.55 14.84 5.47
CA SER A 108 -14.51 14.32 6.85
C SER A 108 -15.26 12.99 6.92
N LEU A 109 -14.62 11.95 7.44
CA LEU A 109 -15.25 10.63 7.64
C LEU A 109 -15.95 10.52 8.99
N LEU A 110 -15.72 11.45 9.92
CA LEU A 110 -16.36 11.47 11.25
C LEU A 110 -17.69 12.20 11.24
N ASP A 111 -17.82 13.24 10.42
CA ASP A 111 -18.99 14.09 10.40
C ASP A 111 -20.06 13.51 9.46
N PRO A 112 -21.24 13.11 9.96
CA PRO A 112 -22.32 12.60 9.12
C PRO A 112 -22.81 13.61 8.07
N HIS A 113 -22.67 14.91 8.36
CA HIS A 113 -23.08 16.02 7.49
C HIS A 113 -21.91 16.64 6.74
N ALA A 114 -20.76 15.95 6.68
CA ALA A 114 -19.59 16.42 5.97
C ALA A 114 -19.90 16.77 4.52
N THR A 115 -19.58 18.00 4.14
CA THR A 115 -19.59 18.45 2.74
C THR A 115 -18.20 18.31 2.14
N LYS A 116 -18.14 18.03 0.84
CA LYS A 116 -16.90 18.07 0.05
C LYS A 116 -16.26 19.46 0.20
N LEU A 117 -15.01 19.50 0.68
CA LEU A 117 -14.21 20.73 0.77
C LEU A 117 -13.21 20.75 -0.38
N THR A 118 -13.33 21.75 -1.27
CA THR A 118 -12.32 22.03 -2.30
C THR A 118 -11.09 22.66 -1.68
N LEU A 119 -9.95 21.99 -1.79
CA LEU A 119 -8.66 22.50 -1.33
C LEU A 119 -7.87 23.16 -2.46
N TRP A 120 -8.02 22.64 -3.68
CA TRP A 120 -7.34 23.15 -4.87
C TRP A 120 -8.07 22.72 -6.14
N ASP A 121 -8.07 23.57 -7.16
CA ASP A 121 -8.73 23.33 -8.45
C ASP A 121 -7.80 22.67 -9.49
N GLU A 122 -6.67 22.10 -9.04
CA GLU A 122 -5.72 21.39 -9.89
C GLU A 122 -5.68 19.89 -9.55
N PRO A 123 -5.64 19.02 -10.57
CA PRO A 123 -5.57 17.59 -10.37
C PRO A 123 -4.20 17.17 -9.80
N VAL A 124 -4.23 16.27 -8.83
CA VAL A 124 -3.06 15.69 -8.18
C VAL A 124 -2.99 14.21 -8.55
N GLN A 125 -1.91 13.82 -9.21
CA GLN A 125 -1.70 12.45 -9.69
C GLN A 125 -1.33 11.49 -8.56
N HIS A 126 -0.66 11.97 -7.51
CA HIS A 126 -0.24 11.14 -6.39
C HIS A 126 -0.20 11.91 -5.08
N ILE A 127 -0.75 11.32 -4.02
CA ILE A 127 -0.89 11.86 -2.67
C ILE A 127 -0.06 11.00 -1.71
N SER A 128 1.04 11.59 -1.21
CA SER A 128 1.92 10.90 -0.26
C SER A 128 1.83 11.52 1.13
N VAL A 129 1.24 10.81 2.07
CA VAL A 129 1.14 11.27 3.46
C VAL A 129 2.39 10.85 4.23
N SER A 130 2.99 11.75 5.03
CA SER A 130 4.12 11.47 5.93
C SER A 130 3.66 11.03 7.33
N LYS A 131 4.57 10.48 8.14
CA LYS A 131 4.30 10.13 9.55
C LYS A 131 3.93 11.35 10.41
N ASN A 132 4.43 12.53 10.04
CA ASN A 132 4.20 13.77 10.78
C ASN A 132 2.91 14.49 10.35
N GLY A 133 2.19 13.96 9.37
CA GLY A 133 0.96 14.55 8.84
C GLY A 133 1.15 15.61 7.76
N ARG A 134 2.37 15.79 7.25
CA ARG A 134 2.63 16.53 6.00
C ARG A 134 2.17 15.70 4.82
N ILE A 135 1.54 16.32 3.83
CA ILE A 135 1.04 15.65 2.63
C ILE A 135 1.77 16.23 1.42
N ALA A 136 2.48 15.38 0.68
CA ALA A 136 3.08 15.75 -0.59
C ALA A 136 2.10 15.46 -1.73
N LEU A 137 1.98 16.40 -2.66
CA LEU A 137 1.07 16.36 -3.80
C LEU A 137 1.89 16.46 -5.08
N SER A 138 1.88 15.39 -5.88
CA SER A 138 2.51 15.37 -7.21
C SER A 138 1.48 15.76 -8.26
N ALA A 139 1.64 16.91 -8.92
CA ALA A 139 0.69 17.46 -9.88
C ALA A 139 1.20 17.41 -11.33
N GLY A 140 2.02 16.42 -11.68
CA GLY A 140 2.55 16.26 -13.03
C GLY A 140 3.39 17.46 -13.45
N GLU A 141 3.03 18.12 -14.55
CA GLU A 141 3.75 19.29 -15.09
C GLU A 141 3.76 20.50 -14.17
N ASN A 142 2.75 20.63 -13.30
CA ASN A 142 2.69 21.73 -12.33
C ASN A 142 3.71 21.56 -11.20
N GLY A 143 4.28 20.37 -11.07
CA GLY A 143 5.35 20.04 -10.16
C GLY A 143 4.90 19.44 -8.83
N LEU A 144 5.71 19.65 -7.79
CA LEU A 144 5.55 19.05 -6.47
C LEU A 144 5.15 20.10 -5.44
N PHE A 145 4.11 19.78 -4.68
CA PHE A 145 3.54 20.65 -3.66
C PHE A 145 3.46 19.96 -2.30
N GLU A 146 3.31 20.75 -1.25
CA GLU A 146 3.02 20.28 0.09
C GLU A 146 1.75 20.93 0.63
N TYR A 147 0.84 20.10 1.14
CA TYR A 147 -0.32 20.53 1.89
C TYR A 147 -0.08 20.33 3.39
N ASP A 148 -0.17 21.42 4.16
CA ASP A 148 -0.07 21.35 5.63
C ASP A 148 -1.44 21.07 6.27
N ALA A 149 -1.74 19.79 6.42
CA ALA A 149 -2.96 19.33 7.09
C ALA A 149 -2.96 19.59 8.61
N THR A 150 -1.82 19.91 9.23
CA THR A 150 -1.69 19.98 10.69
C THR A 150 -1.56 21.40 11.24
N LYS A 151 -1.24 22.38 10.39
CA LYS A 151 -0.91 23.78 10.78
C LYS A 151 0.22 23.89 11.80
N LYS A 152 0.90 22.78 12.12
CA LYS A 152 1.95 22.67 13.14
C LYS A 152 3.33 22.83 12.53
N TRP A 153 3.46 22.64 11.23
CA TRP A 153 4.73 22.53 10.55
C TRP A 153 4.70 23.36 9.27
N THR A 154 5.42 24.46 9.32
CA THR A 154 6.10 25.16 8.21
C THR A 154 5.58 26.56 7.88
N LEU A 155 6.45 27.53 8.22
CA LEU A 155 6.59 28.78 7.50
C LEU A 155 7.55 28.45 6.36
N GLN A 156 7.02 28.06 5.20
CA GLN A 156 7.87 27.80 4.06
C GLN A 156 8.33 29.15 3.48
N ASN A 157 9.61 29.25 3.08
CA ASN A 157 10.09 30.35 2.23
C ASN A 157 9.63 30.20 0.76
N THR A 158 8.65 29.33 0.53
CA THR A 158 8.16 28.95 -0.79
C THR A 158 6.85 29.66 -1.10
N SER A 159 6.56 29.78 -2.39
CA SER A 159 5.35 30.41 -2.89
C SER A 159 4.13 29.61 -2.43
N LYS A 160 3.35 30.21 -1.55
CA LYS A 160 2.05 29.69 -1.12
C LYS A 160 1.02 29.97 -2.21
N ILE A 161 0.23 28.98 -2.58
CA ILE A 161 -0.91 29.20 -3.49
C ILE A 161 -1.95 30.04 -2.73
N PRO A 162 -2.38 31.20 -3.27
CA PRO A 162 -3.31 32.09 -2.59
C PRO A 162 -4.56 31.36 -2.09
N HIS A 163 -5.01 31.70 -0.89
CA HIS A 163 -6.23 31.16 -0.26
C HIS A 163 -6.25 29.64 0.01
N THR A 164 -5.15 28.92 -0.23
CA THR A 164 -5.03 27.49 0.07
C THR A 164 -3.99 27.23 1.18
N GLY A 165 -3.98 26.02 1.74
CA GLY A 165 -2.93 25.54 2.64
C GLY A 165 -1.73 24.91 1.93
N ILE A 166 -1.55 25.20 0.64
CA ILE A 166 -0.66 24.48 -0.27
C ILE A 166 0.54 25.35 -0.63
N TYR A 167 1.72 24.73 -0.61
CA TYR A 167 3.00 25.36 -0.89
C TYR A 167 3.71 24.66 -2.04
N LEU A 168 4.21 25.42 -3.00
CA LEU A 168 5.02 24.88 -4.10
C LEU A 168 6.41 24.51 -3.58
N LEU A 169 6.80 23.24 -3.67
CA LEU A 169 8.14 22.79 -3.30
C LEU A 169 9.11 22.86 -4.48
N ASN A 170 8.69 22.38 -5.65
CA ASN A 170 9.48 22.36 -6.87
C ASN A 170 8.56 22.45 -8.08
N ALA A 171 8.85 23.33 -9.04
CA ALA A 171 8.07 23.49 -10.27
C ALA A 171 8.42 22.47 -11.36
N SER A 172 9.46 21.66 -11.15
CA SER A 172 9.82 20.58 -12.07
C SER A 172 8.78 19.47 -12.04
N PHE A 173 8.57 18.77 -13.15
CA PHE A 173 7.58 17.69 -13.26
C PHE A 173 7.69 16.65 -12.12
N ALA A 174 6.54 16.27 -11.56
CA ALA A 174 6.44 15.27 -10.51
C ALA A 174 5.39 14.21 -10.85
N SER A 175 5.83 12.98 -11.11
CA SER A 175 4.93 11.83 -11.30
C SER A 175 4.45 11.26 -9.96
N SER A 176 5.37 11.15 -9.00
CA SER A 176 5.10 10.60 -7.68
C SER A 176 6.10 11.13 -6.65
N SER A 177 5.86 10.82 -5.37
CA SER A 177 6.70 11.30 -4.28
C SER A 177 6.83 10.32 -3.13
N GLU A 178 8.04 10.14 -2.58
CA GLU A 178 8.32 9.26 -1.43
C GLU A 178 8.97 10.02 -0.28
N TRP A 179 8.45 9.85 0.94
CA TRP A 179 9.04 10.42 2.14
C TRP A 179 10.24 9.61 2.63
N SER A 180 11.38 10.28 2.79
CA SER A 180 12.60 9.77 3.42
C SER A 180 12.80 10.46 4.77
N GLY A 181 12.06 10.02 5.79
CA GLY A 181 12.05 10.68 7.10
C GLY A 181 11.34 12.03 7.05
N ASN A 182 12.08 13.13 7.20
CA ASN A 182 11.57 14.49 6.99
C ASN A 182 11.82 15.01 5.56
N ASP A 183 12.68 14.33 4.81
CA ASP A 183 13.05 14.66 3.44
C ASP A 183 12.06 14.03 2.45
N LEU A 184 12.04 14.56 1.23
CA LEU A 184 11.11 14.16 0.20
C LEU A 184 11.85 13.85 -1.10
N ILE A 185 11.52 12.71 -1.70
CA ILE A 185 12.02 12.31 -3.01
C ILE A 185 10.91 12.60 -4.01
N GLN A 186 11.24 13.38 -5.03
CA GLN A 186 10.39 13.65 -6.18
C GLN A 186 10.81 12.74 -7.33
N TYR A 187 9.88 11.95 -7.86
CA TYR A 187 10.14 11.16 -9.05
C TYR A 187 9.69 11.92 -10.30
N GLY A 188 10.57 11.95 -11.29
CA GLY A 188 10.26 12.38 -12.64
C GLY A 188 9.61 11.27 -13.48
N GLU A 189 9.68 11.42 -14.79
CA GLU A 189 9.31 10.39 -15.78
C GLU A 189 10.59 9.96 -16.48
N ASN A 190 11.24 8.91 -15.98
CA ASN A 190 12.53 8.48 -16.51
C ASN A 190 12.37 7.83 -17.90
N PRO A 191 13.21 8.14 -18.91
CA PRO A 191 14.40 9.02 -18.89
C PRO A 191 14.13 10.47 -19.30
N LEU A 192 12.87 10.85 -19.55
CA LEU A 192 12.51 12.15 -20.10
C LEU A 192 12.66 13.30 -19.10
N LYS A 193 12.41 13.04 -17.81
CA LYS A 193 12.36 14.05 -16.75
C LYS A 193 13.08 13.57 -15.49
N GLU A 194 13.93 14.42 -14.95
CA GLU A 194 14.80 14.12 -13.81
C GLU A 194 14.02 13.96 -12.50
N SER A 195 14.59 13.18 -11.58
CA SER A 195 14.09 13.05 -10.21
C SER A 195 14.89 13.96 -9.27
N PHE A 196 14.26 14.46 -8.20
CA PHE A 196 14.88 15.40 -7.26
C PHE A 196 14.83 14.90 -5.82
N PHE A 197 15.84 15.26 -5.03
CA PHE A 197 15.90 15.09 -3.59
C PHE A 197 15.70 16.44 -2.90
N LEU A 198 14.67 16.55 -2.09
CA LEU A 198 14.31 17.75 -1.34
C LEU A 198 14.65 17.54 0.14
N THR A 199 15.60 18.35 0.64
CA THR A 199 16.09 18.25 2.02
C THR A 199 15.44 19.30 2.91
N PHE A 200 14.91 18.89 4.06
CA PHE A 200 14.29 19.79 5.04
C PHE A 200 15.14 19.93 6.30
N GLY A 201 15.51 21.15 6.63
CA GLY A 201 16.22 21.50 7.86
C GLY A 201 15.31 22.08 8.92
N LYS A 202 15.62 21.85 10.21
CA LYS A 202 14.90 22.48 11.33
C LYS A 202 15.53 23.82 11.68
N ILE A 203 14.80 24.92 11.48
CA ILE A 203 15.19 26.26 11.92
C ILE A 203 14.13 26.75 12.91
N LYS A 204 14.52 27.13 14.14
CA LYS A 204 13.60 27.61 15.19
C LYS A 204 12.37 26.71 15.43
N LYS A 205 12.58 25.38 15.47
CA LYS A 205 11.54 24.32 15.62
C LYS A 205 10.57 24.16 14.44
N GLN A 206 10.77 24.88 13.33
CA GLN A 206 10.00 24.73 12.09
C GLN A 206 10.87 24.05 11.03
N LEU A 207 10.24 23.27 10.13
CA LEU A 207 10.93 22.66 9.01
C LEU A 207 10.95 23.64 7.83
N HIS A 208 12.11 23.82 7.22
CA HIS A 208 12.29 24.65 6.03
C HIS A 208 12.95 23.83 4.93
N LEU A 209 12.54 24.04 3.69
CA LEU A 209 13.23 23.48 2.52
C LEU A 209 14.61 24.13 2.42
N VAL A 210 15.66 23.34 2.55
CA VAL A 210 17.06 23.79 2.56
C VAL A 210 17.69 23.64 1.18
N SER A 211 17.42 22.54 0.49
CA SER A 211 17.99 22.26 -0.81
C SER A 211 17.09 21.38 -1.66
N ILE A 212 17.21 21.56 -2.97
CA ILE A 212 16.66 20.70 -4.01
C ILE A 212 17.85 20.29 -4.88
N GLN A 213 18.11 18.99 -4.99
CA GLN A 213 19.22 18.46 -5.79
C GLN A 213 18.71 17.39 -6.75
N PRO A 214 19.18 17.32 -8.00
CA PRO A 214 18.85 16.22 -8.90
C PRO A 214 19.39 14.90 -8.32
N ALA A 215 18.60 13.83 -8.39
CA ALA A 215 19.02 12.50 -7.98
C ALA A 215 20.05 11.95 -8.98
N GLU A 216 21.16 11.36 -8.51
CA GLU A 216 22.24 10.91 -9.39
C GLU A 216 21.78 9.91 -10.47
N PRO A 217 22.22 10.08 -11.74
CA PRO A 217 21.76 9.27 -12.88
C PRO A 217 22.13 7.78 -12.80
N LYS A 218 23.07 7.37 -11.93
CA LYS A 218 23.43 5.94 -11.75
C LYS A 218 22.39 5.15 -10.94
N LEU A 219 21.45 5.81 -10.28
CA LEU A 219 20.37 5.19 -9.49
C LEU A 219 19.01 5.21 -10.21
N GLN A 220 18.99 5.64 -11.47
CA GLN A 220 17.80 6.03 -12.22
C GLN A 220 17.28 4.95 -13.20
N GLN A 221 17.99 3.83 -13.37
CA GLN A 221 17.51 2.74 -14.23
C GLN A 221 16.45 1.89 -13.51
N VAL A 222 15.17 2.27 -13.67
CA VAL A 222 14.09 1.28 -13.70
C VAL A 222 13.13 1.71 -14.81
N GLY A 223 13.42 1.25 -16.02
CA GLY A 223 12.43 1.25 -17.10
C GLY A 223 11.32 0.28 -16.72
N ARG A 224 10.09 0.79 -16.55
CA ARG A 224 8.90 -0.03 -16.39
C ARG A 224 8.64 -0.77 -17.70
N PHE A 225 9.13 -2.00 -17.82
CA PHE A 225 8.85 -2.86 -18.97
C PHE A 225 8.44 -4.25 -18.49
N ILE A 226 7.26 -4.69 -18.94
CA ILE A 226 6.65 -5.98 -18.61
C ILE A 226 6.80 -6.90 -19.81
N LYS A 227 7.42 -8.06 -19.60
CA LYS A 227 7.22 -9.28 -20.39
C LYS A 227 7.37 -10.50 -19.48
N GLU A 228 6.49 -11.47 -19.69
CA GLU A 228 6.19 -12.60 -18.80
C GLU A 228 7.07 -13.86 -19.01
N PHE A 229 6.92 -14.78 -18.03
CA PHE A 229 7.00 -16.26 -18.04
C PHE A 229 8.37 -16.94 -17.82
N PRO A 230 8.42 -18.07 -17.05
CA PRO A 230 7.81 -19.35 -17.48
C PRO A 230 7.02 -20.16 -16.42
N LEU A 231 5.89 -20.72 -16.87
CA LEU A 231 5.40 -22.04 -16.45
C LEU A 231 6.37 -23.12 -16.94
N PRO A 232 6.66 -24.18 -16.17
CA PRO A 232 6.98 -25.47 -16.73
C PRO A 232 5.68 -26.28 -16.91
N LEU A 233 5.21 -26.37 -18.16
CA LEU A 233 4.34 -27.47 -18.59
C LEU A 233 5.19 -28.74 -18.60
N SER A 234 4.88 -29.68 -17.69
CA SER A 234 5.30 -31.06 -17.85
C SER A 234 4.42 -31.70 -18.94
N LEU A 235 5.06 -32.16 -20.01
CA LEU A 235 4.48 -33.05 -21.02
C LEU A 235 5.30 -34.35 -21.02
N GLU A 236 5.14 -35.15 -19.97
CA GLU A 236 5.44 -36.58 -20.07
C GLU A 236 4.28 -37.40 -19.51
N LYS A 237 3.92 -38.45 -20.26
CA LYS A 237 2.92 -39.45 -19.86
C LYS A 237 3.33 -40.03 -18.51
N GLN A 238 2.40 -39.99 -17.54
CA GLN A 238 2.53 -40.73 -16.30
C GLN A 238 2.83 -42.20 -16.60
N LYS A 239 4.01 -42.66 -16.19
CA LYS A 239 4.22 -44.07 -15.89
C LYS A 239 3.49 -44.35 -14.57
N GLN A 240 2.66 -45.39 -14.61
CA GLN A 240 2.04 -45.98 -13.44
C GLN A 240 3.09 -46.32 -12.37
N ASN A 241 2.66 -46.12 -11.13
CA ASN A 241 3.30 -46.45 -9.87
C ASN A 241 4.43 -45.51 -9.46
N GLU A 242 4.15 -44.68 -8.45
CA GLU A 242 4.86 -44.70 -7.17
C GLU A 242 4.37 -43.54 -6.28
N GLY A 243 4.16 -43.84 -5.00
CA GLY A 243 4.17 -42.85 -3.91
C GLY A 243 2.82 -42.21 -3.58
N GLN A 244 2.38 -42.41 -2.33
CA GLN A 244 1.46 -41.48 -1.66
C GLN A 244 2.17 -40.11 -1.58
N LEU A 245 1.99 -39.24 -2.57
CA LEU A 245 2.23 -37.81 -2.39
C LEU A 245 1.23 -37.32 -1.35
N PHE A 246 1.67 -36.47 -0.43
CA PHE A 246 1.00 -36.06 0.80
C PHE A 246 1.14 -37.09 1.92
N SER A 247 2.30 -37.09 2.58
CA SER A 247 2.31 -37.36 4.01
C SER A 247 1.42 -36.29 4.65
N TYR A 248 0.20 -36.68 4.99
CA TYR A 248 -0.66 -35.93 5.90
C TYR A 248 0.01 -36.00 7.29
N GLU A 249 1.13 -35.30 7.47
CA GLU A 249 1.63 -35.01 8.81
C GLU A 249 0.63 -34.02 9.41
N THR A 250 -0.32 -34.53 10.17
CA THR A 250 -0.95 -33.77 11.25
C THR A 250 0.13 -33.46 12.29
N LYS A 251 1.08 -32.59 11.94
CA LYS A 251 1.73 -31.81 12.99
C LYS A 251 0.60 -31.02 13.62
N ASN A 252 0.29 -31.32 14.87
CA ASN A 252 -0.63 -30.53 15.69
C ASN A 252 -0.02 -29.14 15.89
N ARG A 253 -0.03 -28.31 14.84
CA ARG A 253 0.37 -26.91 14.89
C ARG A 253 -0.88 -26.13 15.30
N GLU A 254 -0.86 -25.56 16.49
CA GLU A 254 -1.93 -24.67 16.91
C GLU A 254 -1.75 -23.31 16.22
N LEU A 255 -2.84 -22.82 15.63
CA LEU A 255 -2.90 -21.50 15.04
C LEU A 255 -3.02 -20.48 16.16
N ASN A 256 -1.93 -19.76 16.48
CA ASN A 256 -2.02 -18.58 17.34
C ASN A 256 -2.53 -17.40 16.50
N GLN A 257 -3.83 -17.42 16.26
CA GLN A 257 -4.51 -16.45 15.44
C GLN A 257 -5.41 -15.57 16.30
N ASP A 258 -5.09 -14.27 16.31
CA ASP A 258 -6.02 -13.26 16.80
C ASP A 258 -7.30 -13.29 15.94
N PHE A 259 -8.48 -13.20 16.57
CA PHE A 259 -9.79 -13.19 15.89
C PHE A 259 -9.98 -12.03 14.89
N GLN A 260 -9.02 -11.11 14.78
CA GLN A 260 -9.00 -10.00 13.84
C GLN A 260 -7.78 -10.05 12.91
N TYR A 261 -7.09 -11.20 12.84
CA TYR A 261 -5.92 -11.44 11.99
C TYR A 261 -4.76 -10.48 12.25
N ARG A 262 -4.59 -10.07 13.52
CA ARG A 262 -3.54 -9.15 13.95
C ARG A 262 -2.37 -9.96 14.48
N SER A 263 -1.16 -9.62 14.03
CA SER A 263 0.06 -10.19 14.61
C SER A 263 0.86 -9.10 15.33
N LYS A 264 1.36 -9.43 16.52
CA LYS A 264 2.31 -8.60 17.27
C LYS A 264 3.77 -8.88 16.90
N GLU A 265 4.02 -9.95 16.17
CA GLU A 265 5.37 -10.49 15.95
C GLU A 265 5.78 -10.44 14.47
N ILE A 266 4.81 -10.49 13.56
CA ILE A 266 5.07 -10.43 12.12
C ILE A 266 4.79 -9.03 11.61
N PHE A 267 5.80 -8.44 10.97
CA PHE A 267 5.68 -7.13 10.33
C PHE A 267 6.14 -7.22 8.87
N ILE A 268 5.34 -6.63 7.98
CA ILE A 268 5.68 -6.41 6.59
C ILE A 268 5.92 -4.93 6.34
N LYS A 269 7.04 -4.62 5.68
CA LYS A 269 7.45 -3.25 5.37
C LYS A 269 7.73 -3.10 3.89
N LYS A 270 7.38 -1.93 3.34
CA LYS A 270 7.86 -1.53 2.02
C LYS A 270 9.35 -1.31 2.11
N MET A 271 10.11 -2.00 1.27
CA MET A 271 11.51 -1.69 1.07
C MET A 271 11.57 -0.33 0.37
N PRO A 272 12.20 0.67 0.97
CA PRO A 272 12.21 1.98 0.36
C PRO A 272 13.11 1.97 -0.87
N SER A 273 12.94 2.97 -1.74
CA SER A 273 13.74 3.07 -2.95
C SER A 273 15.24 3.14 -2.63
N ARG A 274 16.11 2.76 -3.59
CA ARG A 274 17.57 2.89 -3.44
C ARG A 274 18.03 4.32 -3.14
N LEU A 275 17.18 5.33 -3.44
CA LEU A 275 17.42 6.74 -3.16
C LEU A 275 17.14 7.11 -1.70
N ASN A 276 16.45 6.26 -0.94
CA ASN A 276 16.05 6.54 0.43
C ASN A 276 17.18 6.15 1.41
N LYS A 277 17.83 7.18 1.97
CA LYS A 277 18.98 7.04 2.88
C LYS A 277 18.60 6.72 4.32
N SER A 278 17.31 6.69 4.66
CA SER A 278 16.83 6.63 6.06
C SER A 278 16.45 5.23 6.55
N PHE A 279 16.82 4.18 5.82
CA PHE A 279 16.36 2.83 6.11
C PHE A 279 17.28 2.04 7.04
N ASN A 280 16.85 1.86 8.28
CA ASN A 280 17.42 0.85 9.18
C ASN A 280 16.64 -0.46 9.01
N GLN A 281 17.26 -1.46 8.39
CA GLN A 281 16.71 -2.81 8.30
C GLN A 281 16.71 -3.48 9.67
N SER A 282 15.54 -3.92 10.13
CA SER A 282 15.46 -4.82 11.28
C SER A 282 15.52 -6.27 10.77
N PRO A 283 16.34 -7.15 11.36
CA PRO A 283 16.57 -8.53 10.90
C PRO A 283 15.39 -9.50 11.12
N GLN A 284 14.18 -9.02 11.42
CA GLN A 284 12.99 -9.84 11.73
C GLN A 284 11.76 -9.52 10.86
N ASP A 285 11.89 -8.66 9.84
CA ASP A 285 10.75 -8.17 9.07
C ASP A 285 10.63 -8.85 7.69
N LEU A 286 9.39 -9.06 7.24
CA LEU A 286 9.07 -9.27 5.82
C LEU A 286 9.26 -7.95 5.08
N SER A 287 9.94 -7.97 3.93
CA SER A 287 10.09 -6.78 3.09
C SER A 287 9.48 -7.00 1.72
N VAL A 288 8.77 -6.00 1.21
CA VAL A 288 8.20 -5.99 -0.14
C VAL A 288 8.99 -5.03 -0.98
N SER A 289 9.46 -5.46 -2.15
CA SER A 289 10.02 -4.57 -3.15
C SER A 289 9.41 -4.86 -4.52
N GLU A 290 9.30 -3.81 -5.31
CA GLU A 290 9.11 -3.94 -6.74
C GLU A 290 10.40 -4.51 -7.34
N SER A 291 10.28 -5.47 -8.26
CA SER A 291 11.44 -6.00 -8.98
C SER A 291 11.98 -4.98 -9.98
N GLU A 292 13.30 -4.91 -10.09
CA GLU A 292 14.01 -3.94 -10.92
C GLU A 292 13.93 -4.26 -12.42
N THR A 293 13.62 -5.52 -12.74
CA THR A 293 13.63 -6.06 -14.10
C THR A 293 12.23 -6.43 -14.60
N GLU A 294 11.27 -6.61 -13.71
CA GLU A 294 9.95 -7.15 -14.02
C GLU A 294 8.89 -6.50 -13.12
N SER A 295 7.69 -6.21 -13.63
CA SER A 295 6.60 -5.63 -12.82
C SER A 295 5.92 -6.65 -11.90
N HIS A 296 6.70 -7.45 -11.19
CA HIS A 296 6.25 -8.31 -10.12
C HIS A 296 6.70 -7.75 -8.77
N LEU A 297 5.95 -8.06 -7.71
CA LEU A 297 6.38 -7.77 -6.34
C LEU A 297 7.13 -8.98 -5.78
N LEU A 298 8.25 -8.72 -5.12
CA LEU A 298 8.99 -9.75 -4.39
C LEU A 298 8.91 -9.46 -2.89
N ILE A 299 8.37 -10.43 -2.16
CA ILE A 299 8.42 -10.48 -0.71
C ILE A 299 9.69 -11.23 -0.32
N ARG A 300 10.49 -10.66 0.57
CA ARG A 300 11.68 -11.29 1.14
C ARG A 300 11.53 -11.47 2.64
N TRP A 301 12.04 -12.60 3.14
CA TRP A 301 12.22 -12.88 4.57
C TRP A 301 13.71 -12.85 4.87
N LYS A 302 14.18 -11.92 5.72
CA LYS A 302 15.61 -11.78 6.05
C LYS A 302 16.53 -11.78 4.80
N MET A 303 16.10 -11.07 3.75
CA MET A 303 16.74 -10.99 2.42
C MET A 303 16.62 -12.23 1.51
N SER A 304 16.13 -13.37 2.01
CA SER A 304 15.83 -14.53 1.17
C SER A 304 14.48 -14.37 0.47
N PRO A 305 14.33 -14.82 -0.78
CA PRO A 305 13.05 -14.76 -1.48
C PRO A 305 12.00 -15.57 -0.71
N PHE A 306 10.94 -14.88 -0.30
CA PHE A 306 9.76 -15.48 0.30
C PHE A 306 8.76 -15.75 -0.82
N LEU A 307 7.97 -14.76 -1.22
CA LEU A 307 6.90 -14.95 -2.21
C LEU A 307 7.11 -14.02 -3.41
N GLN A 308 6.95 -14.56 -4.61
CA GLN A 308 6.86 -13.78 -5.84
C GLN A 308 5.38 -13.63 -6.19
N LEU A 309 4.95 -12.39 -6.38
CA LEU A 309 3.56 -12.02 -6.62
C LEU A 309 3.36 -11.64 -8.09
N PRO A 310 2.14 -11.78 -8.63
CA PRO A 310 1.86 -11.42 -10.02
C PRO A 310 1.99 -9.89 -10.24
N LYS A 311 1.77 -9.48 -11.50
CA LYS A 311 1.63 -8.06 -11.84
C LYS A 311 0.47 -7.45 -11.05
N VAL A 312 0.71 -6.26 -10.49
CA VAL A 312 -0.28 -5.49 -9.72
C VAL A 312 -0.43 -4.09 -10.28
N MET A 313 -1.63 -3.53 -10.19
CA MET A 313 -1.91 -2.13 -10.51
C MET A 313 -1.49 -1.21 -9.35
N LYS A 314 -1.92 -1.57 -8.13
CA LYS A 314 -1.57 -0.86 -6.89
C LYS A 314 -1.30 -1.87 -5.79
N TRP A 315 -0.49 -1.48 -4.81
CA TRP A 315 -0.26 -2.29 -3.63
C TRP A 315 0.00 -1.41 -2.41
N ARG A 316 -0.30 -1.93 -1.23
CA ARG A 316 -0.16 -1.18 0.02
C ARG A 316 0.20 -2.09 1.19
N VAL A 317 1.10 -1.58 2.03
CA VAL A 317 1.39 -2.13 3.36
C VAL A 317 1.01 -1.09 4.41
N TYR A 318 0.74 -1.54 5.63
CA TYR A 318 0.30 -0.68 6.72
C TYR A 318 1.35 -0.59 7.83
N ASP A 319 2.59 -0.26 7.44
CA ASP A 319 3.76 -0.18 8.32
C ASP A 319 3.61 0.83 9.48
N ARG A 320 2.71 1.82 9.31
CA ARG A 320 2.36 2.83 10.32
C ARG A 320 1.20 2.44 11.22
N SER A 321 0.40 1.45 10.85
CA SER A 321 -0.69 0.96 11.71
C SER A 321 -0.11 0.20 12.88
N ILE A 322 -0.77 0.17 14.04
CA ILE A 322 -0.43 -0.77 15.12
C ILE A 322 -1.10 -2.13 14.88
N TYR A 323 -2.21 -2.15 14.14
CA TYR A 323 -3.10 -3.31 14.01
C TYR A 323 -2.93 -4.10 12.70
N TYR A 324 -2.34 -3.50 11.67
CA TYR A 324 -2.35 -4.06 10.31
C TYR A 324 -0.94 -4.26 9.73
N LYS A 325 0.07 -4.25 10.60
CA LYS A 325 1.49 -4.34 10.19
C LYS A 325 1.85 -5.65 9.50
N ASN A 326 1.00 -6.67 9.60
CA ASN A 326 1.18 -7.99 9.02
C ASN A 326 0.39 -8.19 7.72
N GLN A 327 -0.06 -7.10 7.08
CA GLN A 327 -0.93 -7.17 5.91
C GLN A 327 -0.32 -6.46 4.70
N LEU A 328 -0.50 -7.09 3.54
CA LEU A 328 -0.18 -6.56 2.21
C LEU A 328 -1.43 -6.70 1.34
N HIS A 329 -1.91 -5.58 0.81
CA HIS A 329 -3.07 -5.56 -0.09
C HIS A 329 -2.60 -5.26 -1.51
N LEU A 330 -3.09 -6.03 -2.47
CA LEU A 330 -2.76 -5.93 -3.89
C LEU A 330 -4.04 -5.70 -4.69
N LEU A 331 -3.98 -4.73 -5.58
CA LEU A 331 -5.04 -4.43 -6.52
C LEU A 331 -4.61 -4.88 -7.91
N GLN A 332 -5.43 -5.72 -8.53
CA GLN A 332 -5.27 -6.27 -9.87
C GLN A 332 -6.50 -5.90 -10.71
N ASP A 333 -6.46 -6.14 -12.03
CA ASP A 333 -7.49 -5.67 -12.97
C ASP A 333 -8.91 -6.12 -12.55
N ASP A 334 -9.06 -7.37 -12.09
CA ASP A 334 -10.36 -7.99 -11.81
C ASP A 334 -10.50 -8.50 -10.36
N GLU A 335 -9.49 -8.27 -9.50
CA GLU A 335 -9.49 -8.75 -8.13
C GLU A 335 -8.72 -7.84 -7.16
N LEU A 336 -9.16 -7.84 -5.90
CA LEU A 336 -8.43 -7.34 -4.74
C LEU A 336 -7.91 -8.53 -3.93
N THR A 337 -6.59 -8.68 -3.85
CA THR A 337 -5.94 -9.74 -3.06
C THR A 337 -5.38 -9.19 -1.75
N LEU A 338 -5.77 -9.78 -0.62
CA LEU A 338 -5.27 -9.46 0.71
C LEU A 338 -4.38 -10.60 1.20
N TYR A 339 -3.09 -10.31 1.38
CA TYR A 339 -2.16 -11.19 2.07
C TYR A 339 -2.06 -10.80 3.55
N ILE A 340 -2.34 -11.76 4.42
CA ILE A 340 -2.19 -11.61 5.87
C ILE A 340 -1.19 -12.67 6.34
N PHE A 341 -0.18 -12.24 7.08
CA PHE A 341 0.85 -13.13 7.63
C PHE A 341 0.61 -13.35 9.13
N THR A 342 0.51 -14.61 9.55
CA THR A 342 0.31 -15.01 10.95
C THR A 342 1.33 -16.05 11.39
N LEU A 343 1.56 -16.16 12.70
CA LEU A 343 2.52 -17.10 13.26
C LEU A 343 1.80 -18.40 13.64
N LEU A 344 2.36 -19.53 13.23
CA LEU A 344 1.99 -20.84 13.71
C LEU A 344 2.80 -21.16 14.97
N GLU A 345 2.11 -21.56 16.03
CA GLU A 345 2.80 -22.14 17.18
C GLU A 345 3.09 -23.60 16.90
N THR A 346 4.33 -23.98 17.18
CA THR A 346 4.75 -25.38 17.25
C THR A 346 4.62 -25.80 18.70
N SER A 347 3.66 -26.69 19.00
CA SER A 347 3.53 -27.35 20.31
C SER A 347 4.76 -28.17 20.64
#